data_AF-A0A951X1B3-F1
#
_entry.id   AF-A0A951X1B3-F1
#
_cell.length_a   1.000
_cell.length_b   1.000
_cell.length_c   1.000
_cell.angle_alpha   90.00
_cell.angle_beta   90.00
_cell.angle_gamma   90.00
#
_symmetry.space_group_name_H-M   'P 1'
#
loop_
_entity.id
_entity.type
_entity.pdbx_description
1 polymer ?
#
loop_
_entity_poly.entity_id
_entity_poly.type
_entity_poly.pdbx_seq_one_letter_code
_entity_poly.pdbx_strand_id
1 'polypeptide(L)'
;MLASHGYGLLTGPVVGDRRLGVEAAVVDALYAAAADLGIAAITVEADGSKMRPVKAPAAHEPVLPATTSVLVPAMGIDALGAPIDAVHVHRPDRVRAVLGLATETAERLTPAQAAQLLIAREGGAKGLAPPMRLLPLLNKADTPLRLVLGRLVAELLARQGHASLLAKVGDTHGEPVVERWGPVAAVVMAAGASTRMGRPKQVEPVEGVPMVVRALQTALAAGVSKVVVVTGAYREMVDAAVAPLRAQAGSRLQVIDNPGWQAGQATSMHAGLRACGAEIQAALFLPADQPFLAVQLLRQLMAAWRSGAPIAAPRAGGVLRGAPAIFDRELWPELLAVRGDVGGRAVLARRHELVRAVPAPASWLRDIDSPSDLTDS
;
A
#
# COMPACT_ATOMS: atom_id res chain seq x y z
N MET A 1 1.43 -26.16 24.77
CA MET A 1 0.39 -25.18 24.39
C MET A 1 0.65 -24.63 22.99
N LEU A 2 1.78 -23.95 22.73
CA LEU A 2 2.15 -23.50 21.38
C LEU A 2 2.33 -24.66 20.40
N ALA A 3 3.11 -25.68 20.79
CA ALA A 3 3.31 -26.89 19.96
C ALA A 3 2.02 -27.68 19.68
N SER A 4 0.96 -27.49 20.48
CA SER A 4 -0.29 -28.24 20.37
C SER A 4 -1.41 -27.47 19.67
N HIS A 5 -1.43 -26.14 19.74
CA HIS A 5 -2.53 -25.32 19.20
C HIS A 5 -2.07 -24.24 18.20
N GLY A 6 -0.77 -24.06 17.99
CA GLY A 6 -0.20 -23.01 17.14
C GLY A 6 -0.29 -21.59 17.73
N TYR A 7 -1.00 -21.40 18.85
CA TYR A 7 -1.08 -20.16 19.60
C TYR A 7 -1.20 -20.42 21.12
N GLY A 8 -0.96 -19.39 21.91
CA GLY A 8 -1.13 -19.41 23.37
C GLY A 8 -1.62 -18.06 23.86
N LEU A 9 -2.56 -18.06 24.79
CA LEU A 9 -3.05 -16.83 25.44
C LEU A 9 -2.36 -16.70 26.80
N LEU A 10 -1.62 -15.60 26.98
CA LEU A 10 -1.01 -15.25 28.26
C LEU A 10 -1.80 -14.13 28.92
N THR A 11 -2.12 -14.30 30.20
CA THR A 11 -2.92 -13.33 30.96
C THR A 11 -2.40 -13.21 32.38
N GLY A 12 -2.59 -12.05 33.00
CA GLY A 12 -2.31 -11.84 34.41
C GLY A 12 -3.29 -12.57 35.36
N PRO A 13 -3.13 -12.35 36.67
CA PRO A 13 -4.00 -12.95 37.68
C PRO A 13 -5.44 -12.43 37.57
N VAL A 14 -6.38 -13.20 38.11
CA VAL A 14 -7.78 -12.78 38.26
C VAL A 14 -7.90 -11.98 39.56
N VAL A 15 -8.42 -10.76 39.46
CA VAL A 15 -8.70 -9.86 40.60
C VAL A 15 -10.16 -9.45 40.55
N GLY A 16 -10.96 -9.98 41.49
CA GLY A 16 -12.42 -9.91 41.41
C GLY A 16 -12.95 -10.61 40.15
N ASP A 17 -13.85 -9.95 39.42
CA ASP A 17 -14.42 -10.49 38.17
C ASP A 17 -13.58 -10.16 36.92
N ARG A 18 -12.38 -9.60 37.10
CA ARG A 18 -11.52 -9.16 35.98
C ARG A 18 -10.22 -9.94 35.95
N ARG A 19 -9.83 -10.31 34.75
CA ARG A 19 -8.49 -10.84 34.47
C ARG A 19 -7.57 -9.68 34.15
N LEU A 20 -6.49 -9.54 34.91
CA LEU A 20 -5.52 -8.49 34.67
C LEU A 20 -4.68 -8.79 33.41
N GLY A 21 -4.16 -7.72 32.80
CA GLY A 21 -3.14 -7.82 31.76
C GLY A 21 -1.81 -8.33 32.32
N VAL A 22 -0.90 -8.60 31.41
CA VAL A 22 0.50 -8.91 31.73
C VAL A 22 1.29 -7.60 31.72
N GLU A 23 2.25 -7.46 32.64
CA GLU A 23 3.14 -6.29 32.67
C GLU A 23 3.95 -6.17 31.38
N ALA A 24 4.17 -4.95 30.90
CA ALA A 24 4.89 -4.68 29.65
C ALA A 24 6.30 -5.33 29.63
N ALA A 25 7.01 -5.31 30.76
CA ALA A 25 8.34 -5.90 30.89
C ALA A 25 8.36 -7.43 30.68
N VAL A 26 7.26 -8.13 30.98
CA VAL A 26 7.14 -9.57 30.70
C VAL A 26 7.00 -9.82 29.21
N VAL A 27 6.27 -8.96 28.50
CA VAL A 27 6.17 -9.02 27.03
C VAL A 27 7.54 -8.77 26.40
N ASP A 28 8.30 -7.79 26.90
CA ASP A 28 9.66 -7.52 26.42
C ASP A 28 10.59 -8.73 26.62
N ALA A 29 10.50 -9.41 27.78
CA ALA A 29 11.26 -10.63 28.05
C ALA A 29 10.85 -11.80 27.12
N LEU A 30 9.55 -11.95 26.84
CA LEU A 30 9.06 -12.96 25.90
C LEU A 30 9.53 -12.68 24.47
N TYR A 31 9.55 -11.41 24.07
CA TYR A 31 10.08 -11.01 22.77
C TYR A 31 11.57 -11.37 22.63
N ALA A 32 12.38 -11.13 23.66
CA ALA A 32 13.80 -11.48 23.67
C ALA A 32 14.03 -13.00 23.51
N ALA A 33 13.14 -13.83 24.08
CA ALA A 33 13.21 -15.29 23.99
C ALA A 33 12.43 -15.87 22.78
N ALA A 34 11.79 -15.03 21.96
CA ALA A 34 10.80 -15.49 20.97
C ALA A 34 11.40 -16.46 19.94
N ALA A 35 12.62 -16.20 19.46
CA ALA A 35 13.30 -17.06 18.49
C ALA A 35 13.56 -18.46 19.05
N ASP A 36 14.09 -18.55 20.26
CA ASP A 36 14.38 -19.82 20.94
C ASP A 36 13.09 -20.60 21.27
N LEU A 37 12.01 -19.87 21.52
CA LEU A 37 10.68 -20.44 21.78
C LEU A 37 9.89 -20.76 20.50
N GLY A 38 10.43 -20.46 19.31
CA GLY A 38 9.74 -20.66 18.04
C GLY A 38 8.48 -19.80 17.87
N ILE A 39 8.42 -18.63 18.53
CA ILE A 39 7.29 -17.71 18.49
C ILE A 39 7.45 -16.78 17.27
N ALA A 40 6.52 -16.88 16.31
CA ALA A 40 6.54 -16.05 15.12
C ALA A 40 5.99 -14.62 15.36
N ALA A 41 5.04 -14.47 16.29
CA ALA A 41 4.41 -13.19 16.59
C ALA A 41 3.87 -13.16 18.02
N ILE A 42 3.88 -11.97 18.63
CA ILE A 42 3.23 -11.67 19.91
C ILE A 42 2.25 -10.53 19.66
N THR A 43 0.97 -10.74 19.99
CA THR A 43 -0.06 -9.71 19.93
C THR A 43 -0.46 -9.26 21.33
N VAL A 44 -0.65 -7.96 21.51
CA VAL A 44 -0.96 -7.35 22.81
C VAL A 44 -2.18 -6.46 22.67
N GLU A 45 -3.23 -6.73 23.46
CA GLU A 45 -4.33 -5.78 23.63
C GLU A 45 -3.87 -4.69 24.62
N ALA A 46 -3.44 -3.54 24.10
CA ALA A 46 -2.80 -2.49 24.89
C ALA A 46 -3.78 -1.60 25.67
N ASP A 47 -5.04 -1.52 25.24
CA ASP A 47 -6.11 -0.76 25.89
C ASP A 47 -7.50 -1.11 25.32
N GLY A 48 -8.54 -1.07 26.16
CA GLY A 48 -9.91 -1.41 25.78
C GLY A 48 -10.74 -0.22 25.26
N SER A 49 -11.90 -0.48 24.65
CA SER A 49 -12.85 0.55 24.17
C SER A 49 -14.21 0.54 24.87
N LYS A 50 -14.40 -0.29 25.90
CA LYS A 50 -15.73 -0.59 26.48
C LYS A 50 -16.75 -1.03 25.42
N MET A 51 -16.32 -1.87 24.48
CA MET A 51 -17.12 -2.38 23.36
C MET A 51 -17.62 -1.31 22.38
N ARG A 52 -17.10 -0.07 22.45
CA ARG A 52 -17.40 0.97 21.45
C ARG A 52 -16.49 0.83 20.22
N PRO A 53 -16.99 1.12 19.00
CA PRO A 53 -16.24 0.92 17.77
C PRO A 53 -15.10 1.92 17.57
N VAL A 54 -15.08 3.05 18.29
CA VAL A 54 -14.04 4.07 18.16
C VAL A 54 -13.72 4.70 19.50
N LYS A 55 -12.46 5.12 19.68
CA LYS A 55 -11.96 5.75 20.90
C LYS A 55 -10.80 6.69 20.64
N ALA A 56 -10.48 7.52 21.64
CA ALA A 56 -9.18 8.15 21.81
C ALA A 56 -8.52 7.68 23.13
N PRO A 57 -7.21 7.36 23.13
CA PRO A 57 -6.50 6.72 24.25
C PRO A 57 -6.21 7.70 25.40
N ALA A 58 -6.60 7.37 26.64
CA ALA A 58 -6.42 8.24 27.82
C ALA A 58 -4.94 8.58 28.08
N ALA A 59 -4.66 9.48 29.03
CA ALA A 59 -3.28 9.88 29.35
C ALA A 59 -2.32 8.70 29.59
N HIS A 60 -2.78 7.67 30.32
CA HIS A 60 -2.01 6.45 30.64
C HIS A 60 -2.15 5.31 29.62
N GLU A 61 -2.92 5.50 28.55
CA GLU A 61 -3.10 4.53 27.47
C GLU A 61 -2.45 5.03 26.17
N PRO A 62 -2.08 4.16 25.22
CA PRO A 62 -2.01 2.69 25.38
C PRO A 62 -0.81 2.27 26.24
N VAL A 63 -0.89 1.11 26.90
CA VAL A 63 0.25 0.51 27.60
C VAL A 63 1.08 -0.27 26.58
N LEU A 64 2.23 0.27 26.18
CA LEU A 64 3.07 -0.28 25.12
C LEU A 64 4.35 -0.93 25.69
N PRO A 65 4.63 -2.20 25.38
CA PRO A 65 5.96 -2.81 25.58
C PRO A 65 7.06 -2.04 24.85
N ALA A 66 8.27 -2.01 25.41
CA ALA A 66 9.41 -1.34 24.78
C ALA A 66 9.81 -1.99 23.45
N THR A 67 9.55 -3.29 23.28
CA THR A 67 9.82 -4.05 22.05
C THR A 67 8.71 -3.98 21.01
N THR A 68 7.72 -3.09 21.18
CA THR A 68 6.63 -2.94 20.20
C THR A 68 7.20 -2.59 18.83
N SER A 69 6.89 -3.42 17.82
CA SER A 69 7.35 -3.23 16.44
C SER A 69 6.25 -2.70 15.52
N VAL A 70 4.99 -2.98 15.84
CA VAL A 70 3.82 -2.53 15.07
C VAL A 70 2.75 -2.02 16.03
N LEU A 71 2.31 -0.78 15.83
CA LEU A 71 1.17 -0.18 16.52
C LEU A 71 -0.08 -0.31 15.64
N VAL A 72 -1.12 -0.96 16.17
CA VAL A 72 -2.35 -1.29 15.44
C VAL A 72 -3.54 -0.58 16.08
N PRO A 73 -3.82 0.70 15.76
CA PRO A 73 -5.07 1.31 16.19
C PRO A 73 -6.24 0.65 15.48
N ALA A 74 -7.14 0.06 16.25
CA ALA A 74 -8.32 -0.61 15.73
C ALA A 74 -9.57 0.29 15.82
N MET A 75 -10.38 0.28 14.77
CA MET A 75 -11.66 0.97 14.69
C MET A 75 -12.69 0.07 14.01
N GLY A 76 -13.90 0.00 14.56
CA GLY A 76 -15.06 -0.58 13.89
C GLY A 76 -15.63 0.40 12.88
N ILE A 77 -15.82 -0.05 11.64
CA ILE A 77 -16.36 0.76 10.53
C ILE A 77 -17.79 1.25 10.82
N ASP A 78 -18.52 0.57 11.71
CA ASP A 78 -19.84 0.99 12.20
C ASP A 78 -19.81 2.28 13.04
N ALA A 79 -18.63 2.82 13.38
CA ALA A 79 -18.49 4.18 13.89
C ALA A 79 -18.73 5.27 12.82
N LEU A 80 -18.53 4.95 11.54
CA LEU A 80 -18.66 5.93 10.47
C LEU A 80 -20.12 6.33 10.28
N GLY A 81 -20.39 7.63 10.34
CA GLY A 81 -21.74 8.19 10.33
C GLY A 81 -22.44 8.17 11.69
N ALA A 82 -21.86 7.57 12.73
CA ALA A 82 -22.42 7.60 14.08
C ALA A 82 -22.16 8.98 14.74
N PRO A 83 -23.07 9.46 15.62
CA PRO A 83 -22.82 10.66 16.41
C PRO A 83 -21.59 10.52 17.30
N ILE A 84 -20.84 11.61 17.49
CA ILE A 84 -19.72 11.64 18.44
C ILE A 84 -20.27 11.94 19.85
N ASP A 85 -20.82 10.90 20.48
CA ASP A 85 -21.43 10.92 21.82
C ASP A 85 -20.96 9.74 22.70
N ALA A 86 -21.40 9.70 23.97
CA ALA A 86 -21.03 8.64 24.91
C ALA A 86 -21.67 7.26 24.61
N VAL A 87 -22.67 7.22 23.72
CA VAL A 87 -23.35 6.00 23.29
C VAL A 87 -22.56 5.31 22.18
N HIS A 88 -21.91 6.05 21.29
CA HIS A 88 -21.24 5.47 20.12
C HIS A 88 -19.72 5.53 20.22
N VAL A 89 -19.17 6.48 20.98
CA VAL A 89 -17.74 6.75 21.07
C VAL A 89 -17.25 6.58 22.51
N HIS A 90 -16.15 5.87 22.69
CA HIS A 90 -15.49 5.82 23.99
C HIS A 90 -14.64 7.08 24.20
N ARG A 91 -15.03 7.88 25.20
CA ARG A 91 -14.45 9.21 25.52
C ARG A 91 -14.65 10.22 24.39
N PRO A 92 -15.92 10.60 24.09
CA PRO A 92 -16.26 11.47 22.96
C PRO A 92 -15.53 12.82 23.01
N ASP A 93 -15.38 13.43 24.19
CA ASP A 93 -14.71 14.74 24.35
C ASP A 93 -13.24 14.69 23.89
N ARG A 94 -12.56 13.56 24.12
CA ARG A 94 -11.17 13.40 23.68
C ARG A 94 -11.09 13.14 22.18
N VAL A 95 -12.05 12.40 21.61
CA VAL A 95 -12.15 12.28 20.15
C VAL A 95 -12.40 13.65 19.51
N ARG A 96 -13.30 14.46 20.07
CA ARG A 96 -13.53 15.85 19.61
C ARG A 96 -12.27 16.69 19.71
N ALA A 97 -11.56 16.63 20.83
CA ALA A 97 -10.31 17.37 21.01
C ALA A 97 -9.24 16.97 19.98
N VAL A 98 -9.04 15.67 19.72
CA VAL A 98 -8.10 15.18 18.70
C VAL A 98 -8.48 15.65 17.30
N LEU A 99 -9.78 15.72 17.01
CA LEU A 99 -10.32 16.14 15.73
C LEU A 99 -10.44 17.67 15.58
N GLY A 100 -10.20 18.44 16.65
CA GLY A 100 -10.37 19.90 16.66
C GLY A 100 -11.83 20.35 16.55
N LEU A 101 -12.77 19.54 17.05
CA LEU A 101 -14.22 19.80 16.96
C LEU A 101 -14.72 20.53 18.19
N ALA A 102 -15.71 21.40 17.99
CA ALA A 102 -16.42 22.04 19.09
C ALA A 102 -17.23 21.00 19.90
N THR A 103 -17.41 21.25 21.20
CA THR A 103 -18.05 20.29 22.12
C THR A 103 -19.56 20.13 21.87
N GLU A 104 -20.20 21.15 21.31
CA GLU A 104 -21.68 21.24 21.24
C GLU A 104 -22.28 20.90 19.87
N THR A 105 -21.46 20.67 18.84
CA THR A 105 -21.98 20.31 17.51
C THR A 105 -22.35 18.84 17.45
N ALA A 106 -23.58 18.53 16.99
CA ALA A 106 -24.02 17.18 16.69
C ALA A 106 -23.35 16.65 15.43
N GLU A 107 -22.05 16.38 15.53
CA GLU A 107 -21.25 15.87 14.44
C GLU A 107 -21.29 14.35 14.37
N ARG A 108 -21.44 13.85 13.14
CA ARG A 108 -21.30 12.45 12.81
C ARG A 108 -19.87 12.20 12.33
N LEU A 109 -19.26 11.12 12.79
CA LEU A 109 -17.88 10.78 12.43
C LEU A 109 -17.77 10.50 10.92
N THR A 110 -17.07 11.36 10.20
CA THR A 110 -16.83 11.21 8.75
C THR A 110 -15.63 10.29 8.46
N PRO A 111 -15.51 9.74 7.23
CA PRO A 111 -14.30 9.01 6.84
C PRO A 111 -13.00 9.82 6.96
N ALA A 112 -13.05 11.12 6.68
CA ALA A 112 -11.89 12.01 6.81
C ALA A 112 -11.45 12.18 8.27
N GLN A 113 -12.40 12.44 9.16
CA GLN A 113 -12.14 12.50 10.60
C GLN A 113 -11.65 11.14 11.14
N ALA A 114 -12.20 10.02 10.68
CA ALA A 114 -11.71 8.70 11.07
C ALA A 114 -10.25 8.47 10.65
N ALA A 115 -9.89 8.82 9.42
CA ALA A 115 -8.51 8.75 8.95
C ALA A 115 -7.57 9.63 9.80
N GLN A 116 -7.98 10.88 10.06
CA GLN A 116 -7.25 11.81 10.94
C GLN A 116 -7.06 11.23 12.35
N LEU A 117 -8.12 10.70 12.95
CA LEU A 117 -8.08 10.13 14.30
C LEU A 117 -7.10 8.95 14.40
N LEU A 118 -7.07 8.07 13.39
CA LEU A 118 -6.23 6.88 13.38
C LEU A 118 -4.73 7.18 13.32
N ILE A 119 -4.34 8.32 12.74
CA ILE A 119 -2.92 8.71 12.58
C ILE A 119 -2.49 9.85 13.51
N ALA A 120 -3.42 10.46 14.24
CA ALA A 120 -3.11 11.54 15.18
C ALA A 120 -2.26 11.03 16.35
N ARG A 121 -1.26 11.82 16.75
CA ARG A 121 -0.38 11.53 17.91
C ARG A 121 -1.13 11.46 19.24
N GLU A 122 -2.23 12.20 19.37
CA GLU A 122 -3.11 12.12 20.54
C GLU A 122 -4.27 11.13 20.34
N GLY A 123 -4.32 10.48 19.16
CA GLY A 123 -5.31 9.49 18.75
C GLY A 123 -4.68 8.11 18.55
N GLY A 124 -4.95 7.48 17.41
CA GLY A 124 -4.51 6.12 17.11
C GLY A 124 -3.00 5.92 16.99
N ALA A 125 -2.24 7.00 16.75
CA ALA A 125 -0.77 6.95 16.70
C ALA A 125 -0.11 7.35 18.04
N LYS A 126 -0.86 7.37 19.14
CA LYS A 126 -0.28 7.70 20.44
C LYS A 126 0.75 6.67 20.87
N GLY A 127 1.94 7.16 21.23
CA GLY A 127 3.09 6.33 21.59
C GLY A 127 3.89 5.80 20.40
N LEU A 128 3.53 6.16 19.15
CA LEU A 128 4.31 5.79 17.98
C LEU A 128 5.71 6.43 18.03
N ALA A 129 6.75 5.60 18.02
CA ALA A 129 8.15 6.02 17.96
C ALA A 129 8.93 5.13 16.98
N PRO A 130 9.90 5.67 16.21
CA PRO A 130 10.76 4.84 15.37
C PRO A 130 11.47 3.75 16.20
N PRO A 131 11.60 2.51 15.70
CA PRO A 131 11.26 2.04 14.35
C PRO A 131 9.83 1.49 14.19
N MET A 132 8.91 1.75 15.14
CA MET A 132 7.54 1.23 15.09
C MET A 132 6.84 1.60 13.78
N ARG A 133 6.11 0.62 13.23
CA ARG A 133 5.21 0.84 12.11
C ARG A 133 3.79 1.09 12.61
N LEU A 134 3.10 2.07 12.03
CA LEU A 134 1.67 2.25 12.24
C LEU A 134 0.89 1.44 11.20
N LEU A 135 -0.07 0.63 11.66
CA LEU A 135 -0.95 -0.16 10.79
C LEU A 135 -2.39 -0.12 11.32
N PRO A 136 -3.18 0.91 10.98
CA PRO A 136 -4.58 0.98 11.39
C PRO A 136 -5.40 -0.20 10.87
N LEU A 137 -6.25 -0.74 11.73
CA LEU A 137 -7.16 -1.84 11.45
C LEU A 137 -8.61 -1.36 11.45
N LEU A 138 -9.24 -1.37 10.27
CA LEU A 138 -10.64 -1.06 10.07
C LEU A 138 -11.45 -2.36 10.08
N ASN A 139 -12.01 -2.70 11.24
CA ASN A 139 -12.78 -3.92 11.44
C ASN A 139 -14.26 -3.73 11.09
N LYS A 140 -15.01 -4.84 10.97
CA LYS A 140 -16.42 -4.90 10.57
C LYS A 140 -16.65 -4.47 9.11
N ALA A 141 -15.77 -4.86 8.21
CA ALA A 141 -15.97 -4.77 6.76
C ALA A 141 -16.87 -5.92 6.24
N ASP A 142 -17.99 -6.13 6.92
CA ASP A 142 -18.88 -7.29 6.78
C ASP A 142 -20.10 -7.05 5.86
N THR A 143 -20.38 -5.79 5.52
CA THR A 143 -21.44 -5.42 4.56
C THR A 143 -20.88 -4.59 3.39
N PRO A 144 -21.53 -4.58 2.22
CA PRO A 144 -21.09 -3.76 1.09
C PRO A 144 -20.93 -2.27 1.42
N LEU A 145 -21.85 -1.69 2.19
CA LEU A 145 -21.77 -0.29 2.61
C LEU A 145 -20.57 -0.03 3.53
N ARG A 146 -20.35 -0.89 4.53
CA ARG A 146 -19.19 -0.79 5.43
C ARG A 146 -17.88 -0.99 4.67
N LEU A 147 -17.81 -1.92 3.72
CA LEU A 147 -16.65 -2.08 2.88
C LEU A 147 -16.33 -0.79 2.10
N VAL A 148 -17.32 -0.18 1.46
CA VAL A 148 -17.12 1.10 0.74
C VAL A 148 -16.65 2.21 1.69
N LEU A 149 -17.27 2.37 2.86
CA LEU A 149 -16.86 3.37 3.85
C LEU A 149 -15.43 3.13 4.37
N GLY A 150 -15.07 1.87 4.64
CA GLY A 150 -13.72 1.48 5.04
C GLY A 150 -12.69 1.79 3.96
N ARG A 151 -13.03 1.55 2.67
CA ARG A 151 -12.15 1.88 1.54
C ARG A 151 -11.89 3.38 1.42
N LEU A 152 -12.89 4.22 1.73
CA LEU A 152 -12.70 5.68 1.77
C LEU A 152 -11.67 6.08 2.83
N VAL A 153 -11.78 5.54 4.05
CA VAL A 153 -10.80 5.79 5.12
C VAL A 153 -9.41 5.30 4.70
N ALA A 154 -9.31 4.09 4.17
CA ALA A 154 -8.04 3.50 3.77
C ALA A 154 -7.35 4.21 2.59
N GLU A 155 -8.11 4.70 1.61
CA GLU A 155 -7.59 5.56 0.53
C GLU A 155 -7.02 6.87 1.10
N LEU A 156 -7.70 7.51 2.06
CA LEU A 156 -7.22 8.72 2.72
C LEU A 156 -5.95 8.48 3.54
N LEU A 157 -5.83 7.32 4.19
CA LEU A 157 -4.63 6.89 4.89
C LEU A 157 -3.46 6.66 3.90
N ALA A 158 -3.71 5.94 2.81
CA ALA A 158 -2.71 5.64 1.79
C ALA A 158 -2.16 6.89 1.10
N ARG A 159 -3.01 7.91 0.88
CA ARG A 159 -2.59 9.23 0.36
C ARG A 159 -1.67 9.99 1.31
N GLN A 160 -1.79 9.72 2.60
CA GLN A 160 -0.95 10.31 3.65
C GLN A 160 0.27 9.45 3.99
N GLY A 161 0.54 8.40 3.20
CA GLY A 161 1.72 7.55 3.41
C GLY A 161 1.51 6.38 4.39
N HIS A 162 0.27 6.12 4.82
CA HIS A 162 -0.02 5.09 5.82
C HIS A 162 -0.66 3.85 5.20
N ALA A 163 -0.14 2.67 5.57
CA ALA A 163 -0.78 1.39 5.26
C ALA A 163 -1.94 1.12 6.25
N SER A 164 -2.95 0.35 5.84
CA SER A 164 -4.06 -0.06 6.70
C SER A 164 -4.65 -1.39 6.26
N LEU A 165 -5.44 -2.01 7.13
CA LEU A 165 -6.15 -3.26 6.86
C LEU A 165 -7.66 -3.07 7.01
N LEU A 166 -8.43 -3.66 6.10
CA LEU A 166 -9.87 -3.84 6.26
C LEU A 166 -10.13 -5.30 6.60
N ALA A 167 -10.83 -5.53 7.70
CA ALA A 167 -11.13 -6.87 8.18
C ALA A 167 -12.62 -7.05 8.50
N LYS A 168 -13.10 -8.27 8.34
CA LYS A 168 -14.39 -8.72 8.88
C LYS A 168 -14.23 -9.10 10.35
N VAL A 169 -15.34 -9.10 11.07
CA VAL A 169 -15.39 -9.74 12.40
C VAL A 169 -15.05 -11.22 12.18
N GLY A 170 -13.98 -11.69 12.81
CA GLY A 170 -13.50 -13.05 12.60
C GLY A 170 -14.54 -14.08 13.04
N ASP A 171 -14.80 -15.05 12.17
CA ASP A 171 -15.17 -16.40 12.58
C ASP A 171 -13.89 -17.23 12.71
N THR A 172 -13.95 -18.40 13.34
CA THR A 172 -12.78 -19.28 13.50
C THR A 172 -12.32 -19.91 12.17
N HIS A 173 -12.95 -19.56 11.03
CA HIS A 173 -12.81 -20.24 9.75
C HIS A 173 -12.71 -19.27 8.57
N GLY A 174 -11.58 -18.57 8.45
CA GLY A 174 -11.27 -17.79 7.25
C GLY A 174 -10.16 -16.78 7.45
N GLU A 175 -9.63 -16.24 6.36
CA GLU A 175 -8.77 -15.06 6.43
C GLU A 175 -9.63 -13.83 6.74
N PRO A 176 -9.47 -13.18 7.91
CA PRO A 176 -10.36 -12.11 8.32
C PRO A 176 -10.09 -10.81 7.55
N VAL A 177 -8.88 -10.65 7.01
CA VAL A 177 -8.49 -9.48 6.20
C VAL A 177 -9.11 -9.60 4.82
N VAL A 178 -9.96 -8.64 4.47
CA VAL A 178 -10.62 -8.56 3.17
C VAL A 178 -9.75 -7.79 2.19
N GLU A 179 -9.14 -6.69 2.66
CA GLU A 179 -8.26 -5.86 1.86
C GLU A 179 -7.11 -5.30 2.68
N ARG A 180 -5.93 -5.26 2.05
CA ARG A 180 -4.79 -4.48 2.50
C ARG A 180 -4.67 -3.21 1.68
N TRP A 181 -4.29 -2.12 2.33
CA TRP A 181 -4.16 -0.81 1.73
C TRP A 181 -2.82 -0.18 2.11
N GLY A 182 -2.34 0.71 1.26
CA GLY A 182 -1.14 1.50 1.54
C GLY A 182 -0.58 2.15 0.29
N PRO A 183 0.49 2.94 0.46
CA PRO A 183 1.07 3.69 -0.66
C PRO A 183 1.61 2.76 -1.74
N VAL A 184 1.24 3.01 -3.00
CA VAL A 184 1.75 2.27 -4.18
C VAL A 184 2.62 3.20 -5.01
N ALA A 185 3.78 2.72 -5.44
CA ALA A 185 4.62 3.43 -6.40
C ALA A 185 4.46 2.86 -7.80
N ALA A 186 4.22 3.72 -8.79
CA ALA A 186 4.40 3.39 -10.20
C ALA A 186 5.88 3.58 -10.57
N VAL A 187 6.54 2.53 -11.05
CA VAL A 187 7.89 2.59 -11.61
C VAL A 187 7.77 2.56 -13.13
N VAL A 188 7.97 3.71 -13.76
CA VAL A 188 7.90 3.87 -15.21
C VAL A 188 9.27 3.64 -15.83
N MET A 189 9.37 2.60 -16.65
CA MET A 189 10.61 2.15 -17.27
C MET A 189 10.85 2.91 -18.57
N ALA A 190 11.72 3.93 -18.54
CA ALA A 190 11.98 4.85 -19.66
C ALA A 190 13.48 4.95 -20.02
N ALA A 191 14.31 3.99 -19.61
CA ALA A 191 15.77 4.06 -19.74
C ALA A 191 16.34 3.50 -21.06
N GLY A 192 15.52 2.82 -21.86
CA GLY A 192 15.98 2.06 -23.04
C GLY A 192 16.47 2.90 -24.23
N ALA A 193 17.36 2.31 -25.03
CA ALA A 193 18.00 2.95 -26.19
C ALA A 193 17.13 3.14 -27.44
N SER A 194 15.91 2.58 -27.48
CA SER A 194 15.00 2.74 -28.63
C SER A 194 15.61 2.36 -29.99
N THR A 195 16.45 1.31 -30.01
CA THR A 195 17.28 0.96 -31.17
C THR A 195 16.46 0.68 -32.45
N ARG A 196 15.32 0.01 -32.33
CA ARG A 196 14.40 -0.27 -33.47
C ARG A 196 13.68 0.97 -33.99
N MET A 197 13.46 1.95 -33.12
CA MET A 197 12.82 3.21 -33.48
C MET A 197 13.83 4.17 -34.15
N GLY A 198 15.12 4.02 -33.86
CA GLY A 198 16.19 4.91 -34.35
C GLY A 198 16.19 6.31 -33.72
N ARG A 199 15.19 6.61 -32.89
CA ARG A 199 15.01 7.86 -32.15
C ARG A 199 14.36 7.61 -30.78
N PRO A 200 14.36 8.58 -29.86
CA PRO A 200 13.93 8.38 -28.47
C PRO A 200 12.42 8.10 -28.33
N LYS A 201 12.01 6.83 -28.45
CA LYS A 201 10.59 6.44 -28.46
C LYS A 201 9.82 6.98 -27.27
N GLN A 202 10.45 7.09 -26.10
CA GLN A 202 9.84 7.57 -24.87
C GLN A 202 9.18 8.95 -25.02
N VAL A 203 9.73 9.83 -25.86
CA VAL A 203 9.23 11.19 -26.07
C VAL A 203 8.51 11.37 -27.40
N GLU A 204 8.35 10.30 -28.19
CA GLU A 204 7.56 10.34 -29.42
C GLU A 204 6.08 10.63 -29.09
N PRO A 205 5.43 11.53 -29.84
CA PRO A 205 4.04 11.86 -29.61
C PRO A 205 3.12 10.75 -30.14
N VAL A 206 2.16 10.36 -29.32
CA VAL A 206 1.00 9.55 -29.71
C VAL A 206 -0.23 10.37 -29.38
N GLU A 207 -1.06 10.65 -30.38
CA GLU A 207 -2.19 11.59 -30.26
C GLU A 207 -1.74 12.96 -29.72
N GLY A 208 -0.54 13.41 -30.12
CA GLY A 208 0.04 14.71 -29.71
C GLY A 208 0.70 14.73 -28.32
N VAL A 209 0.70 13.63 -27.57
CA VAL A 209 1.27 13.57 -26.22
C VAL A 209 2.46 12.59 -26.19
N PRO A 210 3.63 12.97 -25.62
CA PRO A 210 4.76 12.06 -25.48
C PRO A 210 4.38 10.77 -24.75
N MET A 211 4.83 9.60 -25.24
CA MET A 211 4.43 8.30 -24.67
C MET A 211 4.73 8.19 -23.16
N VAL A 212 5.89 8.66 -22.71
CA VAL A 212 6.24 8.71 -21.28
C VAL A 212 5.25 9.56 -20.50
N VAL A 213 4.83 10.72 -21.02
CA VAL A 213 3.85 11.59 -20.35
C VAL A 213 2.49 10.89 -20.24
N ARG A 214 2.06 10.17 -21.30
CA ARG A 214 0.81 9.38 -21.25
C ARG A 214 0.87 8.31 -20.15
N ALA A 215 1.97 7.57 -20.04
CA ALA A 215 2.14 6.56 -19.00
C ALA A 215 2.06 7.16 -17.58
N LEU A 216 2.66 8.34 -17.38
CA LEU A 216 2.63 9.05 -16.10
C LEU A 216 1.23 9.57 -15.76
N GLN A 217 0.52 10.14 -16.74
CA GLN A 217 -0.87 10.57 -16.58
C GLN A 217 -1.78 9.40 -16.22
N THR A 218 -1.64 8.25 -16.90
CA THR A 218 -2.40 7.04 -16.57
C THR A 218 -2.10 6.56 -15.15
N ALA A 219 -0.83 6.54 -14.74
CA ALA A 219 -0.44 6.15 -13.38
C ALA A 219 -1.03 7.09 -12.31
N LEU A 220 -0.90 8.41 -12.50
CA LEU A 220 -1.44 9.41 -11.57
C LEU A 220 -2.96 9.34 -11.47
N ALA A 221 -3.66 9.18 -12.60
CA ALA A 221 -5.11 9.03 -12.66
C ALA A 221 -5.60 7.71 -12.04
N ALA A 222 -4.76 6.66 -12.05
CA ALA A 222 -5.06 5.42 -11.35
C ALA A 222 -5.08 5.56 -9.83
N GLY A 223 -4.39 6.57 -9.29
CA GLY A 223 -4.35 6.86 -7.86
C GLY A 223 -3.11 6.32 -7.14
N VAL A 224 -2.01 6.06 -7.86
CA VAL A 224 -0.74 5.69 -7.21
C VAL A 224 -0.23 6.83 -6.33
N SER A 225 0.38 6.51 -5.19
CA SER A 225 0.90 7.52 -4.26
C SER A 225 2.13 8.23 -4.80
N LYS A 226 3.00 7.47 -5.49
CA LYS A 226 4.27 7.96 -6.05
C LYS A 226 4.47 7.44 -7.47
N VAL A 227 5.17 8.21 -8.29
CA VAL A 227 5.62 7.84 -9.62
C VAL A 227 7.13 8.05 -9.68
N VAL A 228 7.85 7.01 -10.03
CA VAL A 228 9.31 7.02 -10.24
C VAL A 228 9.56 6.76 -11.72
N VAL A 229 10.11 7.75 -12.41
CA VAL A 229 10.49 7.65 -13.83
C VAL A 229 11.96 7.28 -13.91
N VAL A 230 12.25 6.08 -14.40
CA VAL A 230 13.63 5.61 -14.55
C VAL A 230 14.13 5.96 -15.95
N THR A 231 15.11 6.86 -16.01
CA THR A 231 15.73 7.35 -17.24
C THR A 231 17.10 6.70 -17.47
N GLY A 232 17.66 6.90 -18.66
CA GLY A 232 18.93 6.31 -19.11
C GLY A 232 19.37 6.99 -20.40
N ALA A 233 19.36 6.26 -21.51
CA ALA A 233 19.90 6.70 -22.82
C ALA A 233 19.51 8.13 -23.25
N TYR A 234 18.29 8.56 -22.97
CA TYR A 234 17.74 9.86 -23.39
C TYR A 234 17.24 10.71 -22.21
N ARG A 235 17.97 10.67 -21.09
CA ARG A 235 17.60 11.35 -19.83
C ARG A 235 17.15 12.79 -20.02
N GLU A 236 17.94 13.63 -20.70
CA GLU A 236 17.64 15.06 -20.84
C GLU A 236 16.32 15.31 -21.57
N MET A 237 16.07 14.57 -22.65
CA MET A 237 14.83 14.67 -23.42
C MET A 237 13.62 14.20 -22.62
N VAL A 238 13.77 13.10 -21.87
CA VAL A 238 12.70 12.61 -20.98
C VAL A 238 12.44 13.61 -19.86
N ASP A 239 13.47 14.16 -19.21
CA ASP A 239 13.29 15.16 -18.13
C ASP A 239 12.57 16.40 -18.64
N ALA A 240 12.94 16.91 -19.82
CA ALA A 240 12.28 18.03 -20.46
C ALA A 240 10.80 17.73 -20.76
N ALA A 241 10.49 16.55 -21.32
CA ALA A 241 9.12 16.15 -21.65
C ALA A 241 8.22 16.03 -20.41
N VAL A 242 8.75 15.55 -19.28
CA VAL A 242 7.97 15.33 -18.05
C VAL A 242 7.97 16.53 -17.10
N ALA A 243 8.81 17.54 -17.34
CA ALA A 243 8.95 18.71 -16.46
C ALA A 243 7.63 19.42 -16.12
N PRO A 244 6.69 19.66 -17.08
CA PRO A 244 5.41 20.29 -16.76
C PRO A 244 4.57 19.45 -15.80
N LEU A 245 4.53 18.13 -16.00
CA LEU A 245 3.78 17.21 -15.14
C LEU A 245 4.44 17.06 -13.77
N ARG A 246 5.78 17.06 -13.71
CA ARG A 246 6.55 17.05 -12.46
C ARG A 246 6.25 18.29 -11.62
N ALA A 247 6.17 19.47 -12.23
CA ALA A 247 5.82 20.70 -11.53
C ALA A 247 4.41 20.64 -10.91
N GLN A 248 3.45 20.01 -11.61
CA GLN A 248 2.08 19.82 -11.10
C GLN A 248 1.99 18.75 -10.00
N ALA A 249 2.70 17.63 -10.16
CA ALA A 249 2.65 16.50 -9.23
C ALA A 249 3.50 16.71 -7.96
N GLY A 250 4.45 17.65 -8.00
CA GLY A 250 5.36 17.92 -6.88
C GLY A 250 6.17 16.69 -6.50
N SER A 251 6.29 16.44 -5.20
CA SER A 251 7.07 15.31 -4.66
C SER A 251 6.54 13.92 -5.05
N ARG A 252 5.33 13.84 -5.61
CA ARG A 252 4.75 12.57 -6.06
C ARG A 252 5.40 12.04 -7.35
N LEU A 253 6.07 12.89 -8.14
CA LEU A 253 6.75 12.47 -9.37
C LEU A 253 8.24 12.72 -9.24
N GLN A 254 9.01 11.63 -9.22
CA GLN A 254 10.47 11.65 -9.15
C GLN A 254 11.06 11.09 -10.44
N VAL A 255 12.00 11.83 -11.04
CA VAL A 255 12.81 11.35 -12.17
C VAL A 255 14.16 10.89 -11.62
N ILE A 256 14.58 9.69 -11.97
CA ILE A 256 15.89 9.14 -11.58
C ILE A 256 16.70 8.76 -12.80
N ASP A 257 18.02 8.88 -12.68
CA ASP A 257 18.96 8.43 -13.69
C ASP A 257 19.48 7.03 -13.36
N ASN A 258 19.46 6.13 -14.34
CA ASN A 258 20.14 4.86 -14.29
C ASN A 258 21.35 4.88 -15.25
N PRO A 259 22.56 5.21 -14.78
CA PRO A 259 23.75 5.21 -15.64
C PRO A 259 24.14 3.82 -16.13
N GLY A 260 23.65 2.76 -15.47
CA GLY A 260 23.92 1.36 -15.82
C GLY A 260 22.89 0.75 -16.77
N TRP A 261 22.07 1.55 -17.47
CA TRP A 261 20.95 1.06 -18.27
C TRP A 261 21.38 0.06 -19.37
N GLN A 262 22.61 0.16 -19.88
CA GLN A 262 23.16 -0.75 -20.89
C GLN A 262 23.35 -2.18 -20.38
N ALA A 263 23.47 -2.40 -19.06
CA ALA A 263 23.62 -3.73 -18.47
C ALA A 263 22.29 -4.51 -18.38
N GLY A 264 21.21 -3.97 -18.95
CA GLY A 264 19.92 -4.62 -19.11
C GLY A 264 18.84 -4.10 -18.16
N GLN A 265 17.59 -4.48 -18.45
CA GLN A 265 16.38 -4.01 -17.77
C GLN A 265 16.40 -4.18 -16.24
N ALA A 266 17.13 -5.18 -15.70
CA ALA A 266 17.25 -5.39 -14.27
C ALA A 266 17.81 -4.18 -13.51
N THR A 267 18.81 -3.48 -14.09
CA THR A 267 19.42 -2.31 -13.42
C THR A 267 18.42 -1.16 -13.25
N SER A 268 17.59 -0.91 -14.26
CA SER A 268 16.54 0.10 -14.23
C SER A 268 15.46 -0.26 -13.20
N MET A 269 15.11 -1.54 -13.11
CA MET A 269 14.16 -2.02 -12.11
C MET A 269 14.70 -1.81 -10.69
N HIS A 270 15.98 -2.12 -10.46
CA HIS A 270 16.63 -1.90 -9.16
C HIS A 270 16.69 -0.42 -8.79
N ALA A 271 17.06 0.45 -9.74
CA ALA A 271 17.07 1.89 -9.55
C ALA A 271 15.68 2.39 -9.15
N GLY A 272 14.64 1.94 -9.86
CA GLY A 272 13.24 2.27 -9.55
C GLY A 272 12.82 1.86 -8.15
N LEU A 273 13.05 0.60 -7.77
CA LEU A 273 12.70 0.07 -6.44
C LEU A 273 13.41 0.81 -5.31
N ARG A 274 14.71 1.11 -5.48
CA ARG A 274 15.50 1.84 -4.47
C ARG A 274 15.00 3.27 -4.25
N ALA A 275 14.38 3.88 -5.26
CA ALA A 275 13.82 5.22 -5.16
C ALA A 275 12.40 5.27 -4.56
N CYS A 276 11.71 4.13 -4.40
CA CYS A 276 10.33 4.11 -3.95
C CYS A 276 10.13 4.63 -2.51
N GLY A 277 11.10 4.47 -1.61
CA GLY A 277 10.97 4.90 -0.19
C GLY A 277 10.40 3.80 0.71
N ALA A 278 10.59 3.92 2.03
CA ALA A 278 10.26 2.89 3.03
C ALA A 278 8.76 2.80 3.39
N GLU A 279 7.93 3.70 2.88
CA GLU A 279 6.48 3.76 3.08
C GLU A 279 5.69 2.99 2.02
N ILE A 280 6.28 2.76 0.84
CA ILE A 280 5.61 2.11 -0.30
C ILE A 280 5.35 0.62 -0.06
N GLN A 281 4.11 0.18 -0.09
CA GLN A 281 3.75 -1.23 0.13
C GLN A 281 3.82 -2.10 -1.15
N ALA A 282 3.78 -1.49 -2.34
CA ALA A 282 3.86 -2.21 -3.60
C ALA A 282 4.44 -1.36 -4.74
N ALA A 283 5.09 -2.02 -5.69
CA ALA A 283 5.59 -1.41 -6.91
C ALA A 283 4.80 -1.91 -8.12
N LEU A 284 4.18 -0.98 -8.85
CA LEU A 284 3.54 -1.22 -10.14
C LEU A 284 4.54 -0.82 -11.23
N PHE A 285 5.05 -1.76 -12.00
CA PHE A 285 5.92 -1.48 -13.13
C PHE A 285 5.10 -1.18 -14.38
N LEU A 286 5.39 -0.05 -15.02
CA LEU A 286 4.79 0.35 -16.30
C LEU A 286 5.89 0.54 -17.33
N PRO A 287 5.73 0.02 -18.55
CA PRO A 287 6.64 0.32 -19.63
C PRO A 287 6.21 1.65 -20.31
N ALA A 288 7.18 2.47 -20.72
CA ALA A 288 6.89 3.77 -21.33
C ALA A 288 6.39 3.69 -22.78
N ASP A 289 6.44 2.51 -23.39
CA ASP A 289 6.11 2.23 -24.80
C ASP A 289 4.73 1.58 -25.00
N GLN A 290 3.94 1.46 -23.94
CA GLN A 290 2.53 1.07 -24.00
C GLN A 290 1.64 2.31 -23.80
N PRO A 291 1.51 3.21 -24.80
CA PRO A 291 0.75 4.44 -24.62
C PRO A 291 -0.73 4.12 -24.34
N PHE A 292 -1.32 3.10 -24.96
CA PHE A 292 -2.75 2.81 -24.85
C PHE A 292 -3.20 2.21 -23.50
N LEU A 293 -2.32 2.17 -22.49
CA LEU A 293 -2.66 1.67 -21.16
C LEU A 293 -3.82 2.45 -20.53
N ALA A 294 -4.85 1.71 -20.16
CA ALA A 294 -6.03 2.25 -19.52
C ALA A 294 -5.86 2.37 -17.99
N VAL A 295 -6.39 3.44 -17.42
CA VAL A 295 -6.44 3.70 -15.97
C VAL A 295 -7.14 2.55 -15.25
N GLN A 296 -8.18 1.99 -15.87
CA GLN A 296 -8.99 0.89 -15.35
C GLN A 296 -8.15 -0.36 -15.10
N LEU A 297 -7.22 -0.70 -16.01
CA LEU A 297 -6.33 -1.84 -15.82
C LEU A 297 -5.44 -1.65 -14.58
N LEU A 298 -4.82 -0.48 -14.43
CA LEU A 298 -3.96 -0.21 -13.28
C LEU A 298 -4.75 -0.28 -11.95
N ARG A 299 -5.98 0.24 -11.94
CA ARG A 299 -6.89 0.11 -10.79
C ARG A 299 -7.26 -1.33 -10.48
N GLN A 300 -7.48 -2.16 -11.50
CA GLN A 300 -7.77 -3.59 -11.32
C GLN A 300 -6.55 -4.37 -10.81
N LEU A 301 -5.34 -4.05 -11.28
CA LEU A 301 -4.10 -4.63 -10.76
C LEU A 301 -3.92 -4.27 -9.28
N MET A 302 -4.10 -3.00 -8.92
CA MET A 302 -4.07 -2.57 -7.52
C MET A 302 -5.18 -3.22 -6.69
N ALA A 303 -6.38 -3.39 -7.23
CA ALA A 303 -7.47 -4.08 -6.53
C ALA A 303 -7.13 -5.56 -6.27
N ALA A 304 -6.56 -6.26 -7.25
CA ALA A 304 -6.06 -7.62 -7.07
C ALA A 304 -5.00 -7.70 -5.97
N TRP A 305 -4.05 -6.76 -5.97
CA TRP A 305 -3.06 -6.63 -4.91
C TRP A 305 -3.72 -6.39 -3.54
N ARG A 306 -4.65 -5.42 -3.45
CA ARG A 306 -5.40 -5.12 -2.22
C ARG A 306 -6.12 -6.34 -1.66
N SER A 307 -6.67 -7.19 -2.52
CA SER A 307 -7.35 -8.45 -2.15
C SER A 307 -6.39 -9.61 -1.84
N GLY A 308 -5.10 -9.34 -1.60
CA GLY A 308 -4.13 -10.33 -1.11
C GLY A 308 -3.23 -10.93 -2.17
N ALA A 309 -3.39 -10.59 -3.46
CA ALA A 309 -2.45 -11.09 -4.46
C ALA A 309 -1.05 -10.46 -4.24
N PRO A 310 0.02 -11.26 -4.17
CA PRO A 310 1.38 -10.72 -4.07
C PRO A 310 1.90 -10.24 -5.43
N ILE A 311 1.37 -10.81 -6.53
CA ILE A 311 1.61 -10.37 -7.91
C ILE A 311 0.29 -10.28 -8.64
N ALA A 312 0.09 -9.21 -9.41
CA ALA A 312 -0.99 -9.17 -10.40
C ALA A 312 -0.49 -8.62 -11.75
N ALA A 313 -0.96 -9.23 -12.84
CA ALA A 313 -0.57 -8.90 -14.19
C ALA A 313 -1.71 -9.15 -15.21
N PRO A 314 -1.75 -8.45 -16.34
CA PRO A 314 -2.82 -8.57 -17.31
C PRO A 314 -2.78 -9.89 -18.08
N ARG A 315 -3.96 -10.37 -18.49
CA ARG A 315 -4.14 -11.45 -19.46
C ARG A 315 -4.92 -10.94 -20.66
N ALA A 316 -4.35 -11.07 -21.84
CA ALA A 316 -4.97 -10.67 -23.11
C ALA A 316 -4.86 -11.80 -24.13
N GLY A 317 -5.97 -12.10 -24.83
CA GLY A 317 -6.01 -13.21 -25.80
C GLY A 317 -5.64 -14.58 -25.20
N GLY A 318 -5.97 -14.81 -23.92
CA GLY A 318 -5.59 -16.03 -23.19
C GLY A 318 -4.15 -16.04 -22.66
N VAL A 319 -3.29 -15.11 -23.08
CA VAL A 319 -1.87 -15.05 -22.72
C VAL A 319 -1.63 -14.09 -21.57
N LEU A 320 -0.89 -14.54 -20.55
CA LEU A 320 -0.44 -13.69 -19.45
C LEU A 320 0.67 -12.76 -19.94
N ARG A 321 0.53 -11.47 -19.68
CA ARG A 321 1.45 -10.42 -20.13
C ARG A 321 2.32 -9.98 -18.96
N GLY A 322 3.60 -9.75 -19.24
CA GLY A 322 4.59 -9.45 -18.20
C GLY A 322 4.62 -8.00 -17.72
N ALA A 323 3.86 -7.10 -18.35
CA ALA A 323 3.73 -5.70 -18.00
C ALA A 323 2.40 -5.12 -18.53
N PRO A 324 1.82 -4.11 -17.86
CA PRO A 324 2.18 -3.64 -16.52
C PRO A 324 1.98 -4.73 -15.47
N ALA A 325 2.73 -4.70 -14.37
CA ALA A 325 2.61 -5.69 -13.31
C ALA A 325 2.87 -5.07 -11.94
N ILE A 326 2.02 -5.40 -10.96
CA ILE A 326 2.20 -4.97 -9.58
C ILE A 326 2.81 -6.10 -8.76
N PHE A 327 3.79 -5.75 -7.95
CA PHE A 327 4.50 -6.65 -7.04
C PHE A 327 4.42 -6.08 -5.63
N ASP A 328 4.04 -6.94 -4.71
CA ASP A 328 4.13 -6.66 -3.30
C ASP A 328 5.56 -6.37 -2.86
N ARG A 329 5.71 -5.54 -1.82
CA ARG A 329 7.01 -5.28 -1.19
C ARG A 329 7.73 -6.55 -0.74
N GLU A 330 7.02 -7.58 -0.29
CA GLU A 330 7.63 -8.84 0.15
C GLU A 330 8.47 -9.50 -0.96
N LEU A 331 8.16 -9.24 -2.24
CA LEU A 331 8.87 -9.77 -3.40
C LEU A 331 10.03 -8.88 -3.86
N TRP A 332 10.25 -7.72 -3.25
CA TRP A 332 11.33 -6.80 -3.65
C TRP A 332 12.73 -7.41 -3.49
N PRO A 333 13.04 -8.21 -2.45
CA PRO A 333 14.32 -8.92 -2.39
C PRO A 333 14.56 -9.81 -3.61
N GLU A 334 13.52 -10.52 -4.09
CA GLU A 334 13.61 -11.36 -5.28
C GLU A 334 13.78 -10.55 -6.57
N LEU A 335 13.08 -9.43 -6.69
CA LEU A 335 13.24 -8.49 -7.81
C LEU A 335 14.65 -7.91 -7.85
N LEU A 336 15.20 -7.51 -6.70
CA LEU A 336 16.56 -7.00 -6.55
C LEU A 336 17.63 -8.07 -6.81
N ALA A 337 17.28 -9.36 -6.73
CA ALA A 337 18.16 -10.46 -7.09
C ALA A 337 18.21 -10.75 -8.61
N VAL A 338 17.26 -10.26 -9.41
CA VAL A 338 17.27 -10.44 -10.87
C VAL A 338 18.48 -9.78 -11.52
N ARG A 339 19.01 -10.40 -12.59
CA ARG A 339 20.13 -9.90 -13.41
C ARG A 339 19.79 -9.98 -14.89
N GLY A 340 20.53 -9.24 -15.72
CA GLY A 340 20.36 -9.23 -17.18
C GLY A 340 19.09 -8.51 -17.65
N ASP A 341 18.61 -8.90 -18.84
CA ASP A 341 17.61 -8.14 -19.60
C ASP A 341 16.17 -8.71 -19.52
N VAL A 342 15.81 -9.32 -18.39
CA VAL A 342 14.48 -9.96 -18.22
C VAL A 342 13.53 -9.13 -17.34
N GLY A 343 14.08 -8.30 -16.44
CA GLY A 343 13.30 -7.49 -15.50
C GLY A 343 12.35 -8.32 -14.61
N GLY A 344 11.21 -7.74 -14.24
CA GLY A 344 10.23 -8.39 -13.35
C GLY A 344 9.57 -9.65 -13.92
N ARG A 345 9.66 -9.88 -15.24
CA ARG A 345 9.12 -11.07 -15.90
C ARG A 345 9.72 -12.37 -15.34
N ALA A 346 10.99 -12.33 -14.91
CA ALA A 346 11.66 -13.48 -14.30
C ALA A 346 11.04 -13.88 -12.96
N VAL A 347 10.59 -12.92 -12.15
CA VAL A 347 9.90 -13.21 -10.88
C VAL A 347 8.49 -13.71 -11.17
N LEU A 348 7.77 -13.06 -12.09
CA LEU A 348 6.42 -13.46 -12.51
C LEU A 348 6.39 -14.91 -13.03
N ALA A 349 7.39 -15.32 -13.82
CA ALA A 349 7.50 -16.70 -14.30
C ALA A 349 7.83 -17.70 -13.18
N ARG A 350 8.75 -17.35 -12.26
CA ARG A 350 9.15 -18.20 -11.12
C ARG A 350 8.05 -18.37 -10.08
N ARG A 351 7.16 -17.38 -9.95
CA ARG A 351 6.05 -17.32 -8.97
C ARG A 351 4.69 -17.34 -9.65
N HIS A 352 4.58 -17.98 -10.81
CA HIS A 352 3.36 -17.98 -11.64
C HIS A 352 2.09 -18.41 -10.87
N GLU A 353 2.23 -19.30 -9.90
CA GLU A 353 1.19 -19.77 -8.98
C GLU A 353 0.62 -18.68 -8.07
N LEU A 354 1.42 -17.64 -7.80
CA LEU A 354 1.03 -16.49 -7.00
C LEU A 354 0.46 -15.34 -7.84
N VAL A 355 0.47 -15.46 -9.17
CA VAL A 355 0.05 -14.36 -10.07
C VAL A 355 -1.46 -14.35 -10.23
N ARG A 356 -2.09 -13.26 -9.78
CA ARG A 356 -3.46 -12.96 -10.16
C ARG A 356 -3.51 -12.39 -11.58
N ALA A 357 -4.07 -13.16 -12.50
CA ALA A 357 -4.34 -12.70 -13.85
C ALA A 357 -5.55 -11.73 -13.88
N VAL A 358 -5.38 -10.57 -14.50
CA VAL A 358 -6.44 -9.56 -14.69
C VAL A 358 -6.80 -9.49 -16.17
N PRO A 359 -8.05 -9.80 -16.58
CA PRO A 359 -8.46 -9.70 -17.98
C PRO A 359 -8.28 -8.27 -18.53
N ALA A 360 -7.68 -8.16 -19.72
CA ALA A 360 -7.46 -6.88 -20.38
C ALA A 360 -7.63 -7.01 -21.91
N PRO A 361 -8.25 -6.02 -22.58
CA PRO A 361 -8.20 -5.90 -24.03
C PRO A 361 -6.75 -5.83 -24.53
N ALA A 362 -6.45 -6.55 -25.61
CA ALA A 362 -5.12 -6.54 -26.21
C ALA A 362 -4.71 -5.13 -26.69
N SER A 363 -5.67 -4.32 -27.12
CA SER A 363 -5.45 -2.93 -27.54
C SER A 363 -4.85 -2.05 -26.45
N TRP A 364 -5.13 -2.32 -25.17
CA TRP A 364 -4.56 -1.57 -24.05
C TRP A 364 -3.08 -1.88 -23.82
N LEU A 365 -2.61 -3.03 -24.30
CA LEU A 365 -1.27 -3.58 -24.05
C LEU A 365 -0.40 -3.57 -25.31
N ARG A 366 -0.80 -2.77 -26.31
CA ARG A 366 -0.06 -2.62 -27.56
C ARG A 366 1.20 -1.79 -27.29
N ASP A 367 2.34 -2.39 -27.63
CA ASP A 367 3.65 -1.76 -27.56
C ASP A 367 3.91 -0.95 -28.85
N ILE A 368 4.64 0.16 -28.76
CA ILE A 368 5.20 0.91 -29.90
C ILE A 368 6.73 0.75 -29.89
N ASP A 369 7.24 -0.01 -30.85
CA ASP A 369 8.67 -0.36 -30.95
C ASP A 369 9.35 0.19 -32.20
N SER A 370 8.58 0.46 -33.25
CA SER A 370 9.04 0.83 -34.58
C SER A 370 8.22 1.99 -35.16
N PRO A 371 8.73 2.71 -36.17
CA PRO A 371 7.98 3.78 -36.82
C PRO A 371 6.67 3.34 -37.46
N SER A 372 6.57 2.09 -37.94
CA SER A 372 5.34 1.52 -38.50
C SER A 372 4.23 1.37 -37.47
N ASP A 373 4.56 1.24 -36.18
CA ASP A 373 3.54 1.11 -35.12
C ASP A 373 2.79 2.44 -34.88
N LEU A 374 3.36 3.57 -35.31
CA LEU A 374 2.78 4.92 -35.20
C LEU A 374 1.83 5.26 -36.35
N THR A 375 1.86 4.53 -37.46
CA THR A 375 0.94 4.77 -38.58
C THR A 375 -0.40 4.03 -38.43
N ASP A 376 -0.44 3.02 -37.55
CA ASP A 376 -1.62 2.23 -37.19
C ASP A 376 -2.29 2.72 -35.89
N SER A 377 -2.08 3.99 -35.50
CA SER A 377 -2.54 4.54 -34.22
C SER A 377 -3.62 5.60 -34.34
#